data_AF-A0A1F2TT45-F1
#
_entry.id   AF-A0A1F2TT45-F1
#
_cell.length_a   1.000
_cell.length_b   1.000
_cell.length_c   1.000
_cell.angle_alpha   90.00
_cell.angle_beta   90.00
_cell.angle_gamma   90.00
#
_symmetry.space_group_name_H-M   'P 1'
#
loop_
_entity.id
_entity.type
_entity.pdbx_description
1 polymer ?
#
loop_
_entity_poly.entity_id
_entity_poly.type
_entity_poly.pdbx_seq_one_letter_code
_entity_poly.pdbx_strand_id
1 'polypeptide(L)'
;MCAWNPLVSGGDYLAEATNLKEFEESERNKLSSKEAVMDRQDVGNREAGRIGPITESLRWAVALVTLWALVLAPLAQAARTQLKPGWNMFSTQQDVEVGQQVSKEAEKELRMLNDRRVDNYVNNLGRQLAAKAPGEKYPYQFKVVNDRGINAFALPGGPVYINRGVIEAADNEAQLAGVIAHEISHVALRHGTNQASKASAAQMPLAILGGLLGSNSVGATLAQLGASFAVNSILLKYSRTAETQADIMGTQILYDSGYDARAMAQFFEKIQAQDQGGQPVEFFSNHPNPGNRIQRVGEELDNLGGARRSYNTDSRDFDQIKRTVQSLPAPPSKGQPLQADSGRNDGGRQGSQPEWPSDRFVSVQNALLSINHPDNWQAYGQADAMTIAPRGGMVDDGNGNQALAYGVIVNIYEPLDSYGQQLQGPGYGQGPGQGSRQDSRALLVQATNQLVQELRLSNRNMRVVRSGEDISVNGSNALSTYLSNDSPLGGRETNWLVTVQRPDGLLFLVFTAPDRDFQSYENVFRQMLYSVRINR
;
A
#
# COMPACT_ATOMS: atom_id res chain seq x y z
N MET A 1 -47.58 30.22 -34.11
CA MET A 1 -46.85 31.21 -34.92
C MET A 1 -45.47 30.64 -35.18
N CYS A 2 -45.03 30.19 -36.37
CA CYS A 2 -45.53 30.01 -37.73
C CYS A 2 -44.73 28.79 -38.25
N ALA A 3 -45.32 27.66 -38.70
CA ALA A 3 -45.86 27.36 -40.04
C ALA A 3 -44.77 27.52 -41.14
N TRP A 4 -44.39 26.52 -41.95
CA TRP A 4 -45.21 25.77 -42.91
C TRP A 4 -44.58 24.42 -43.36
N ASN A 5 -45.44 23.61 -43.99
CA ASN A 5 -45.41 22.17 -44.27
C ASN A 5 -45.10 21.89 -45.80
N PRO A 6 -45.47 20.77 -46.47
CA PRO A 6 -44.61 19.63 -46.89
C PRO A 6 -44.74 19.20 -48.39
N LEU A 7 -44.35 17.93 -48.71
CA LEU A 7 -44.59 17.07 -49.89
C LEU A 7 -43.42 17.00 -50.92
N VAL A 8 -43.01 15.84 -51.47
CA VAL A 8 -43.79 14.82 -52.23
C VAL A 8 -43.09 13.44 -52.28
N SER A 9 -43.92 12.38 -52.26
CA SER A 9 -43.83 10.96 -52.75
C SER A 9 -42.59 10.10 -52.44
N GLY A 10 -42.67 8.82 -52.06
CA GLY A 10 -43.70 7.81 -52.28
C GLY A 10 -43.11 6.66 -53.12
N GLY A 11 -43.09 5.44 -52.57
CA GLY A 11 -42.96 4.17 -53.33
C GLY A 11 -41.68 3.37 -53.08
N ASP A 12 -41.85 2.21 -52.42
CA ASP A 12 -41.19 0.90 -52.55
C ASP A 12 -39.63 0.85 -52.57
N TYR A 13 -38.94 -0.08 -51.92
CA TYR A 13 -38.85 -1.49 -52.32
C TYR A 13 -38.26 -2.35 -51.19
N LEU A 14 -38.94 -3.46 -50.93
CA LEU A 14 -38.34 -4.71 -50.47
C LEU A 14 -37.35 -5.20 -51.55
N ALA A 15 -36.06 -5.35 -51.22
CA ALA A 15 -35.16 -6.39 -51.76
C ALA A 15 -33.68 -6.03 -51.48
N GLU A 16 -33.12 -6.54 -50.39
CA GLU A 16 -31.66 -6.65 -50.28
C GLU A 16 -31.29 -7.89 -49.44
N ALA A 17 -31.65 -9.06 -49.97
CA ALA A 17 -31.28 -10.36 -49.40
C ALA A 17 -30.83 -11.35 -50.49
N THR A 18 -30.31 -10.87 -51.62
CA THR A 18 -29.99 -11.70 -52.79
C THR A 18 -28.56 -11.56 -53.31
N ASN A 19 -27.61 -11.03 -52.52
CA ASN A 19 -26.24 -10.81 -53.01
C ASN A 19 -25.10 -11.48 -52.21
N LEU A 20 -25.42 -12.31 -51.21
CA LEU A 20 -24.40 -13.02 -50.41
C LEU A 20 -24.22 -14.50 -50.78
N LYS A 21 -25.20 -15.12 -51.48
CA LYS A 21 -25.08 -16.52 -51.93
C LYS A 21 -24.27 -16.69 -53.22
N GLU A 22 -24.34 -15.73 -54.15
CA GLU A 22 -23.58 -15.81 -55.41
C GLU A 22 -22.07 -15.60 -55.22
N PHE A 23 -21.66 -14.86 -54.19
CA PHE A 23 -20.24 -14.63 -53.90
C PHE A 23 -19.55 -15.88 -53.30
N GLU A 24 -20.24 -16.61 -52.42
CA GLU A 24 -19.71 -17.85 -51.82
C GLU A 24 -19.66 -19.04 -52.79
N GLU A 25 -20.56 -19.08 -53.78
CA GLU A 25 -20.61 -20.17 -54.78
C GLU A 25 -19.55 -19.98 -55.88
N SER A 26 -19.23 -18.73 -56.23
CA SER A 26 -18.11 -18.36 -57.12
C SER A 26 -16.74 -18.79 -56.56
N GLU A 27 -16.52 -18.62 -55.25
CA GLU A 27 -15.24 -18.96 -54.61
C GLU A 27 -15.09 -20.48 -54.39
N ARG A 28 -16.18 -21.21 -54.10
CA ARG A 28 -16.15 -22.69 -54.01
C ARG A 28 -15.86 -23.37 -55.36
N ASN A 29 -16.39 -22.86 -56.47
CA ASN A 29 -16.12 -23.41 -57.81
C ASN A 29 -14.70 -23.11 -58.33
N LYS A 30 -14.04 -22.05 -57.83
CA LYS A 30 -12.63 -21.76 -58.13
C LYS A 30 -11.64 -22.65 -57.39
N LEU A 31 -12.01 -23.16 -56.21
CA LEU A 31 -11.16 -24.06 -55.41
C LEU A 31 -11.35 -25.53 -55.79
N SER A 32 -12.54 -25.94 -56.23
CA SER A 32 -12.82 -27.33 -56.65
C SER A 32 -12.26 -27.69 -58.05
N SER A 33 -11.86 -26.72 -58.86
CA SER A 33 -11.36 -26.94 -60.23
C SER A 33 -9.84 -27.11 -60.33
N LYS A 34 -9.11 -27.11 -59.20
CA LYS A 34 -7.65 -27.35 -59.17
C LYS A 34 -7.23 -28.72 -58.64
N GLU A 35 -8.17 -29.57 -58.24
CA GLU A 35 -7.90 -30.95 -57.81
C GLU A 35 -8.64 -31.96 -58.71
N ALA A 36 -8.34 -31.99 -60.01
CA ALA A 36 -8.65 -33.14 -60.85
C ALA A 36 -7.81 -33.11 -62.13
N VAL A 37 -6.93 -34.10 -62.25
CA VAL A 37 -6.42 -34.79 -63.44
C VAL A 37 -4.98 -35.20 -63.11
N MET A 38 -4.89 -36.32 -62.38
CA MET A 38 -3.70 -37.13 -62.29
C MET A 38 -3.74 -38.06 -63.50
N ASP A 39 -3.05 -37.67 -64.58
CA ASP A 39 -2.80 -38.56 -65.71
C ASP A 39 -1.45 -39.25 -65.49
N ARG A 40 -1.48 -40.58 -65.51
CA ARG A 40 -0.30 -41.45 -65.45
C ARG A 40 0.20 -41.61 -66.88
N GLN A 41 1.19 -40.83 -67.27
CA GLN A 41 2.20 -41.22 -68.26
C GLN A 41 3.38 -40.23 -68.22
N ASP A 42 4.58 -40.75 -68.47
CA ASP A 42 5.88 -40.06 -68.48
C ASP A 42 6.53 -39.71 -67.13
N VAL A 43 6.97 -40.78 -66.46
CA VAL A 43 8.21 -40.75 -65.66
C VAL A 43 9.38 -40.51 -66.64
N GLY A 44 9.80 -39.25 -66.79
CA GLY A 44 10.83 -38.89 -67.76
C GLY A 44 11.42 -37.49 -67.56
N ASN A 45 12.24 -37.32 -66.51
CA ASN A 45 13.40 -36.42 -66.48
C ASN A 45 13.22 -34.98 -67.04
N ARG A 46 12.73 -34.01 -66.24
CA ARG A 46 12.98 -32.58 -66.45
C ARG A 46 13.19 -31.82 -65.13
N GLU A 47 14.37 -31.20 -65.09
CA GLU A 47 14.99 -30.24 -64.18
C GLU A 47 14.12 -29.49 -63.16
N ALA A 48 14.67 -29.37 -61.94
CA ALA A 48 14.21 -28.47 -60.90
C ALA A 48 14.19 -27.01 -61.38
N GLY A 49 12.99 -26.45 -61.55
CA GLY A 49 12.80 -25.03 -61.82
C GLY A 49 13.35 -24.18 -60.66
N ARG A 50 14.48 -23.52 -60.90
CA ARG A 50 14.99 -22.43 -60.06
C ARG A 50 13.89 -21.39 -59.87
N ILE A 51 13.49 -21.17 -58.62
CA ILE A 51 12.75 -19.96 -58.23
C ILE A 51 13.66 -18.78 -58.58
N GLY A 52 13.25 -17.93 -59.51
CA GLY A 52 14.01 -16.75 -59.92
C GLY A 52 14.28 -15.82 -58.72
N PRO A 53 15.35 -15.00 -58.77
CA PRO A 53 15.69 -14.12 -57.66
C PRO A 53 14.53 -13.16 -57.39
N ILE A 54 14.11 -13.12 -56.14
CA ILE A 54 13.16 -12.12 -55.63
C ILE A 54 13.70 -10.74 -56.01
N THR A 55 12.94 -9.95 -56.77
CA THR A 55 13.36 -8.63 -57.22
C THR A 55 13.72 -7.76 -56.01
N GLU A 56 14.74 -6.90 -56.14
CA GLU A 56 15.15 -6.02 -55.03
C GLU A 56 13.97 -5.21 -54.47
N SER A 57 13.03 -4.80 -55.33
CA SER A 57 11.80 -4.12 -54.94
C SER A 57 10.92 -4.91 -53.96
N LEU A 58 10.82 -6.23 -54.10
CA LEU A 58 10.04 -7.07 -53.19
C LEU A 58 10.80 -7.30 -51.87
N ARG A 59 12.14 -7.34 -51.92
CA ARG A 59 12.99 -7.41 -50.70
C ARG A 59 12.85 -6.14 -49.87
N TRP A 60 12.85 -4.96 -50.49
CA TRP A 60 12.63 -3.69 -49.81
C TRP A 60 11.19 -3.54 -49.31
N ALA A 61 10.19 -4.00 -50.06
CA ALA A 61 8.80 -3.98 -49.61
C ALA A 61 8.56 -4.87 -48.38
N VAL A 62 9.09 -6.10 -48.39
CA VAL A 62 9.02 -7.00 -47.23
C VAL A 62 9.79 -6.41 -46.05
N ALA A 63 11.00 -5.89 -46.27
CA ALA A 63 11.81 -5.25 -45.23
C ALA A 63 11.08 -4.06 -44.59
N LEU A 64 10.44 -3.20 -45.39
CA LEU A 64 9.67 -2.06 -44.91
C LEU A 64 8.42 -2.50 -44.14
N VAL A 65 7.69 -3.52 -44.61
CA VAL A 65 6.53 -4.06 -43.87
C VAL A 65 6.96 -4.70 -42.54
N THR A 66 8.07 -5.45 -42.51
CA THR A 66 8.61 -5.99 -41.26
C THR A 66 9.13 -4.89 -40.33
N LEU A 67 9.75 -3.83 -40.87
CA LEU A 67 10.22 -2.69 -40.09
C LEU A 67 9.03 -1.91 -39.51
N TRP A 68 7.98 -1.68 -40.30
CA TRP A 68 6.73 -1.06 -39.85
C TRP A 68 6.01 -1.91 -38.79
N ALA A 69 5.96 -3.24 -38.97
CA ALA A 69 5.42 -4.16 -37.98
C ALA A 69 6.24 -4.16 -36.68
N LEU A 70 7.57 -4.07 -36.77
CA LEU A 70 8.47 -3.97 -35.61
C LEU A 70 8.40 -2.61 -34.89
N VAL A 71 8.08 -1.53 -35.61
CA VAL A 71 7.92 -0.17 -35.06
C VAL A 71 6.51 0.04 -34.46
N LEU A 72 5.48 -0.64 -34.96
CA LEU A 72 4.10 -0.57 -34.44
C LEU A 72 3.79 -1.61 -33.35
N ALA A 73 4.51 -2.73 -33.29
CA ALA A 73 4.35 -3.75 -32.24
C ALA A 73 4.54 -3.26 -30.78
N PRO A 74 5.39 -2.24 -30.47
CA PRO A 74 5.54 -1.76 -29.09
C PRO A 74 4.34 -0.94 -28.60
N LEU A 75 3.49 -0.43 -29.51
CA LEU A 75 2.32 0.39 -29.13
C LEU A 75 1.10 -0.45 -28.69
N ALA A 76 1.15 -1.76 -28.87
CA ALA A 76 0.07 -2.69 -28.49
C ALA A 76 0.37 -3.44 -27.17
N GLN A 77 1.42 -3.09 -26.44
CA GLN A 77 1.57 -3.53 -25.06
C GLN A 77 0.67 -2.65 -24.19
N ALA A 78 -0.50 -3.21 -23.85
CA ALA A 78 -1.28 -2.89 -22.67
C ALA A 78 -0.38 -2.30 -21.56
N ALA A 79 -0.41 -0.98 -21.39
CA ALA A 79 0.39 -0.27 -20.41
C ALA A 79 -0.25 -0.45 -19.03
N ARG A 80 -0.12 -1.66 -18.45
CA ARG A 80 -0.58 -1.98 -17.10
C ARG A 80 -0.14 -0.90 -16.12
N THR A 81 -1.08 -0.37 -15.33
CA THR A 81 -0.76 0.65 -14.33
C THR A 81 0.25 0.11 -13.32
N GLN A 82 1.40 0.77 -13.21
CA GLN A 82 2.44 0.42 -12.24
C GLN A 82 2.12 1.07 -10.90
N LEU A 83 1.94 0.25 -9.87
CA LEU A 83 1.63 0.71 -8.52
C LEU A 83 2.88 0.63 -7.65
N LYS A 84 3.13 1.69 -6.87
CA LYS A 84 4.21 1.73 -5.88
C LYS A 84 3.62 1.69 -4.46
N PRO A 85 4.05 0.75 -3.61
CA PRO A 85 3.75 0.79 -2.19
C PRO A 85 4.21 2.12 -1.56
N GLY A 86 3.44 2.64 -0.62
CA GLY A 86 3.85 3.83 0.14
C GLY A 86 4.97 3.53 1.13
N TRP A 87 5.59 4.58 1.69
CA TRP A 87 6.64 4.47 2.71
C TRP A 87 6.24 3.54 3.86
N ASN A 88 7.11 2.61 4.26
CA ASN A 88 6.80 1.64 5.30
C ASN A 88 8.03 1.46 6.18
N MET A 89 7.86 1.64 7.49
CA MET A 89 8.93 1.44 8.47
C MET A 89 9.17 -0.05 8.81
N PHE A 90 8.24 -0.92 8.42
CA PHE A 90 8.37 -2.35 8.62
C PHE A 90 9.06 -3.01 7.43
N SER A 91 9.86 -4.04 7.68
CA SER A 91 10.30 -4.98 6.65
C SER A 91 9.18 -5.95 6.28
N THR A 92 9.26 -6.59 5.11
CA THR A 92 8.24 -7.58 4.68
C THR A 92 8.16 -8.76 5.64
N GLN A 93 9.29 -9.15 6.23
CA GLN A 93 9.35 -10.16 7.28
C GLN A 93 8.64 -9.70 8.56
N GLN A 94 8.82 -8.43 8.96
CA GLN A 94 8.10 -7.86 10.10
C GLN A 94 6.59 -7.77 9.83
N ASP A 95 6.15 -7.51 8.60
CA ASP A 95 4.72 -7.57 8.26
C ASP A 95 4.14 -8.96 8.55
N VAL A 96 4.88 -10.03 8.22
CA VAL A 96 4.48 -11.42 8.50
C VAL A 96 4.42 -11.69 10.00
N GLU A 97 5.42 -11.25 10.76
CA GLU A 97 5.48 -11.44 12.21
C GLU A 97 4.36 -10.69 12.94
N VAL A 98 4.16 -9.39 12.64
CA VAL A 98 3.03 -8.60 13.14
C VAL A 98 1.72 -9.29 12.77
N GLY A 99 1.56 -9.64 11.49
CA GLY A 99 0.38 -10.30 10.96
C GLY A 99 -0.01 -11.54 11.74
N GLN A 100 0.95 -12.45 11.93
CA GLN A 100 0.73 -13.69 12.68
C GLN A 100 0.38 -13.44 14.14
N GLN A 101 1.03 -12.46 14.78
CA GLN A 101 0.73 -12.10 16.16
C GLN A 101 -0.68 -11.52 16.32
N VAL A 102 -1.03 -10.54 15.48
CA VAL A 102 -2.35 -9.89 15.47
C VAL A 102 -3.43 -10.89 15.11
N SER A 103 -3.17 -11.79 14.14
CA SER A 103 -4.08 -12.89 13.76
C SER A 103 -4.41 -13.77 14.96
N LYS A 104 -3.40 -14.18 15.74
CA LYS A 104 -3.60 -15.02 16.94
C LYS A 104 -4.47 -14.32 17.99
N GLU A 105 -4.33 -13.01 18.15
CA GLU A 105 -5.14 -12.24 19.10
C GLU A 105 -6.56 -12.03 18.59
N ALA A 106 -6.69 -11.61 17.31
CA ALA A 106 -7.97 -11.41 16.67
C ALA A 106 -8.84 -12.69 16.70
N GLU A 107 -8.25 -13.86 16.45
CA GLU A 107 -8.96 -15.14 16.48
C GLU A 107 -9.50 -15.54 17.87
N LYS A 108 -9.05 -14.91 18.95
CA LYS A 108 -9.65 -15.11 20.29
C LYS A 108 -10.99 -14.39 20.43
N GLU A 109 -11.12 -13.25 19.77
CA GLU A 109 -12.31 -12.39 19.82
C GLU A 109 -13.28 -12.67 18.66
N LEU A 110 -12.75 -13.11 17.52
CA LEU A 110 -13.53 -13.44 16.34
C LEU A 110 -14.22 -14.79 16.50
N ARG A 111 -15.53 -14.81 16.27
CA ARG A 111 -16.29 -16.05 16.17
C ARG A 111 -16.03 -16.68 14.81
N MET A 112 -15.01 -17.50 14.71
CA MET A 112 -14.65 -18.22 13.48
C MET A 112 -15.79 -19.15 13.03
N LEU A 113 -16.02 -19.28 11.72
CA LEU A 113 -17.04 -20.15 11.16
C LEU A 113 -16.73 -21.63 11.37
N ASN A 114 -15.45 -22.02 11.23
CA ASN A 114 -14.95 -23.37 11.43
C ASN A 114 -15.68 -24.46 10.63
N ASP A 115 -16.23 -24.13 9.44
CA ASP A 115 -16.72 -25.13 8.48
C ASP A 115 -15.62 -25.46 7.48
N ARG A 116 -15.11 -26.70 7.56
CA ARG A 116 -13.98 -27.17 6.73
C ARG A 116 -14.23 -27.01 5.23
N ARG A 117 -15.47 -27.15 4.74
CA ARG A 117 -15.76 -27.02 3.30
C ARG A 117 -15.65 -25.57 2.87
N VAL A 118 -16.24 -24.67 3.66
CA VAL A 118 -16.23 -23.23 3.40
C VAL A 118 -14.79 -22.69 3.50
N ASP A 119 -14.06 -23.04 4.56
CA ASP A 119 -12.68 -22.59 4.76
C ASP A 119 -11.75 -23.10 3.65
N ASN A 120 -11.87 -24.37 3.24
CA ASN A 120 -11.07 -24.91 2.15
C ASN A 120 -11.34 -24.19 0.82
N TYR A 121 -12.61 -23.93 0.51
CA TYR A 121 -12.99 -23.22 -0.71
C TYR A 121 -12.41 -21.80 -0.73
N VAL A 122 -12.65 -21.02 0.33
CA VAL A 122 -12.16 -19.63 0.43
C VAL A 122 -10.64 -19.57 0.40
N ASN A 123 -9.95 -20.49 1.08
CA ASN A 123 -8.49 -20.57 1.06
C ASN A 123 -7.94 -20.96 -0.32
N ASN A 124 -8.58 -21.89 -1.03
CA ASN A 124 -8.18 -22.26 -2.39
C ASN A 124 -8.36 -21.09 -3.37
N LEU A 125 -9.52 -20.44 -3.35
CA LEU A 125 -9.81 -19.26 -4.17
C LEU A 125 -8.82 -18.14 -3.88
N GLY A 126 -8.62 -17.80 -2.61
CA GLY A 126 -7.68 -16.76 -2.20
C GLY A 126 -6.24 -17.05 -2.61
N ARG A 127 -5.77 -18.29 -2.50
CA ARG A 127 -4.42 -18.69 -2.96
C ARG A 127 -4.26 -18.58 -4.47
N GLN A 128 -5.28 -18.95 -5.24
CA GLN A 128 -5.27 -18.79 -6.70
C GLN A 128 -5.13 -17.32 -7.11
N LEU A 129 -5.88 -16.43 -6.45
CA LEU A 129 -5.81 -14.98 -6.66
C LEU A 129 -4.46 -14.41 -6.21
N ALA A 130 -3.99 -14.77 -5.01
CA ALA A 130 -2.73 -14.26 -4.46
C ALA A 130 -1.51 -14.67 -5.28
N ALA A 131 -1.57 -15.82 -5.98
CA ALA A 131 -0.52 -16.23 -6.91
C ALA A 131 -0.32 -15.21 -8.05
N LYS A 132 -1.36 -14.46 -8.42
CA LYS A 132 -1.33 -13.42 -9.47
C LYS A 132 -0.99 -12.03 -8.94
N ALA A 133 -0.95 -11.81 -7.63
CA ALA A 133 -0.56 -10.52 -7.06
C ALA A 133 0.91 -10.19 -7.42
N PRO A 134 1.21 -8.99 -7.94
CA PRO A 134 2.58 -8.57 -8.23
C PRO A 134 3.35 -8.24 -6.94
N GLY A 135 4.69 -8.24 -7.01
CA GLY A 135 5.55 -7.88 -5.88
C GLY A 135 5.87 -9.04 -4.93
N GLU A 136 6.10 -8.70 -3.66
CA GLU A 136 6.51 -9.64 -2.61
C GLU A 136 5.48 -10.74 -2.39
N LYS A 137 5.95 -11.96 -2.10
CA LYS A 137 5.07 -13.11 -1.85
C LYS A 137 4.91 -13.35 -0.36
N TYR A 138 3.69 -13.13 0.14
CA TYR A 138 3.32 -13.38 1.53
C TYR A 138 2.72 -14.77 1.74
N PRO A 139 2.84 -15.34 2.96
CA PRO A 139 2.20 -16.59 3.34
C PRO A 139 0.70 -16.39 3.62
N TYR A 140 -0.08 -16.14 2.57
CA TYR A 140 -1.51 -15.84 2.69
C TYR A 140 -2.30 -16.96 3.39
N GLN A 141 -3.19 -16.55 4.29
CA GLN A 141 -4.16 -17.42 4.97
C GLN A 141 -5.52 -16.76 4.93
N PHE A 142 -6.51 -17.45 4.36
CA PHE A 142 -7.87 -16.94 4.28
C PHE A 142 -8.76 -17.72 5.24
N LYS A 143 -9.51 -17.02 6.07
CA LYS A 143 -10.40 -17.61 7.08
C LYS A 143 -11.77 -16.94 7.06
N VAL A 144 -12.80 -17.69 7.43
CA VAL A 144 -14.17 -17.16 7.46
C VAL A 144 -14.62 -16.87 8.89
N VAL A 145 -15.11 -15.66 9.11
CA VAL A 145 -15.71 -15.23 10.39
C VAL A 145 -17.21 -15.43 10.32
N ASN A 146 -17.80 -16.04 11.34
CA ASN A 146 -19.25 -16.23 11.48
C ASN A 146 -19.93 -14.95 11.95
N ASP A 147 -19.94 -13.95 11.08
CA ASP A 147 -20.61 -12.66 11.26
C ASP A 147 -21.51 -12.37 10.06
N ARG A 148 -22.71 -11.84 10.35
CA ARG A 148 -23.70 -11.45 9.33
C ARG A 148 -23.36 -10.14 8.63
N GLY A 149 -22.49 -9.31 9.23
CA GLY A 149 -22.03 -8.06 8.63
C GLY A 149 -21.28 -8.32 7.33
N ILE A 150 -21.56 -7.51 6.30
CA ILE A 150 -20.80 -7.52 5.06
C ILE A 150 -19.48 -6.78 5.33
N ASN A 151 -18.44 -7.53 5.65
CA ASN A 151 -17.09 -7.03 5.87
C ASN A 151 -16.03 -8.07 5.48
N ALA A 152 -14.87 -7.59 5.09
CA ALA A 152 -13.65 -8.37 4.96
C ALA A 152 -12.48 -7.48 5.37
N PHE A 153 -11.41 -8.07 5.87
CA PHE A 153 -10.22 -7.30 6.21
C PHE A 153 -8.96 -8.15 6.09
N ALA A 154 -7.88 -7.51 5.66
CA ALA A 154 -6.55 -8.07 5.68
C ALA A 154 -5.69 -7.50 6.82
N LEU A 155 -4.94 -8.39 7.47
CA LEU A 155 -3.86 -8.04 8.38
C LEU A 155 -2.52 -8.00 7.62
N PRO A 156 -1.50 -7.30 8.17
CA PRO A 156 -0.16 -7.33 7.61
C PRO A 156 0.33 -8.75 7.33
N GLY A 157 1.10 -8.95 6.25
CA GLY A 157 1.79 -10.22 6.01
C GLY A 157 0.93 -11.41 5.57
N GLY A 158 -0.37 -11.22 5.28
CA GLY A 158 -1.18 -12.21 4.57
C GLY A 158 -2.36 -12.89 5.27
N PRO A 159 -2.64 -12.74 6.58
CA PRO A 159 -3.92 -13.17 7.13
C PRO A 159 -5.07 -12.32 6.59
N VAL A 160 -6.08 -12.95 6.01
CA VAL A 160 -7.25 -12.30 5.43
C VAL A 160 -8.52 -12.96 5.97
N TYR A 161 -9.44 -12.14 6.45
CA TYR A 161 -10.68 -12.56 7.08
C TYR A 161 -11.87 -12.10 6.24
N ILE A 162 -12.78 -13.03 5.96
CA ILE A 162 -13.98 -12.77 5.19
C ILE A 162 -15.17 -13.08 6.09
N ASN A 163 -16.05 -12.10 6.32
CA ASN A 163 -17.28 -12.39 7.04
C ASN A 163 -18.20 -13.26 6.17
N ARG A 164 -18.91 -14.17 6.82
CA ARG A 164 -19.99 -14.95 6.22
C ARG A 164 -20.98 -14.07 5.44
N GLY A 165 -21.31 -12.88 5.93
CA GLY A 165 -22.18 -11.93 5.23
C GLY A 165 -21.71 -11.56 3.82
N VAL A 166 -20.40 -11.53 3.54
CA VAL A 166 -19.87 -11.29 2.18
C VAL A 166 -20.23 -12.45 1.24
N ILE A 167 -20.08 -13.69 1.70
CA ILE A 167 -20.39 -14.90 0.93
C ILE A 167 -21.91 -14.96 0.63
N GLU A 168 -22.73 -14.59 1.61
CA GLU A 168 -24.19 -14.55 1.45
C GLU A 168 -24.64 -13.42 0.51
N ALA A 169 -23.96 -12.26 0.55
CA ALA A 169 -24.27 -11.10 -0.26
C ALA A 169 -23.76 -11.17 -1.70
N ALA A 170 -22.67 -11.87 -1.99
CA ALA A 170 -22.11 -11.97 -3.34
C ALA A 170 -23.05 -12.78 -4.26
N ASP A 171 -23.39 -12.24 -5.43
CA ASP A 171 -24.31 -12.87 -6.38
C ASP A 171 -23.66 -14.01 -7.17
N ASN A 172 -22.33 -14.00 -7.31
CA ASN A 172 -21.56 -15.00 -8.02
C ASN A 172 -20.12 -15.06 -7.49
N GLU A 173 -19.37 -16.09 -7.91
CA GLU A 173 -17.97 -16.30 -7.50
C GLU A 173 -17.07 -15.11 -7.82
N ALA A 174 -17.24 -14.45 -8.98
CA ALA A 174 -16.40 -13.33 -9.39
C ALA A 174 -16.54 -12.12 -8.46
N GLN A 175 -17.72 -11.89 -7.87
CA GLN A 175 -17.91 -10.85 -6.86
C GLN A 175 -17.18 -11.18 -5.55
N LEU A 176 -17.25 -12.42 -5.08
CA LEU A 176 -16.47 -12.87 -3.90
C LEU A 176 -14.97 -12.78 -4.18
N ALA A 177 -14.53 -13.25 -5.36
CA ALA A 177 -13.15 -13.13 -5.81
C ALA A 177 -12.71 -11.66 -5.86
N GLY A 178 -13.60 -10.75 -6.25
CA GLY A 178 -13.36 -9.31 -6.26
C GLY A 178 -13.03 -8.74 -4.89
N VAL A 179 -13.82 -9.09 -3.86
CA VAL A 179 -13.54 -8.69 -2.47
C VAL A 179 -12.21 -9.26 -2.00
N ILE A 180 -11.95 -10.54 -2.27
CA ILE A 180 -10.68 -11.18 -1.86
C ILE A 180 -9.48 -10.56 -2.59
N ALA A 181 -9.60 -10.22 -3.88
CA ALA A 181 -8.55 -9.56 -4.65
C ALA A 181 -8.27 -8.14 -4.16
N HIS A 182 -9.30 -7.41 -3.72
CA HIS A 182 -9.17 -6.11 -3.06
C HIS A 182 -8.36 -6.24 -1.76
N GLU A 183 -8.70 -7.21 -0.90
CA GLU A 183 -7.97 -7.47 0.34
C GLU A 183 -6.52 -7.92 0.11
N ILE A 184 -6.28 -8.80 -0.87
CA ILE A 184 -4.92 -9.20 -1.28
C ILE A 184 -4.12 -7.97 -1.71
N SER A 185 -4.75 -7.01 -2.40
CA SER A 185 -4.09 -5.80 -2.85
C SER A 185 -3.64 -4.91 -1.68
N HIS A 186 -4.42 -4.83 -0.60
CA HIS A 186 -4.00 -4.15 0.63
C HIS A 186 -2.77 -4.78 1.27
N VAL A 187 -2.65 -6.12 1.25
CA VAL A 187 -1.46 -6.83 1.73
C VAL A 187 -0.27 -6.61 0.80
N ALA A 188 -0.44 -6.84 -0.50
CA ALA A 188 0.63 -6.74 -1.49
C ALA A 188 1.24 -5.32 -1.55
N LEU A 189 0.41 -4.28 -1.42
CA LEU A 189 0.82 -2.88 -1.36
C LEU A 189 1.15 -2.40 0.07
N ARG A 190 1.08 -3.31 1.05
CA ARG A 190 1.49 -3.06 2.44
C ARG A 190 0.73 -1.90 3.07
N HIS A 191 -0.55 -1.72 2.73
CA HIS A 191 -1.37 -0.59 3.17
C HIS A 191 -1.57 -0.55 4.69
N GLY A 192 -1.75 -1.71 5.34
CA GLY A 192 -1.95 -1.79 6.80
C GLY A 192 -0.73 -1.28 7.58
N THR A 193 0.46 -1.76 7.23
CA THR A 193 1.74 -1.34 7.83
C THR A 193 2.16 0.04 7.38
N ASN A 194 1.86 0.47 6.14
CA ASN A 194 2.01 1.86 5.70
C ASN A 194 1.15 2.81 6.56
N GLN A 195 -0.12 2.46 6.81
CA GLN A 195 -1.01 3.26 7.63
C GLN A 195 -0.54 3.30 9.08
N ALA A 196 -0.10 2.17 9.63
CA ALA A 196 0.48 2.14 10.97
C ALA A 196 1.80 2.89 11.04
N SER A 197 2.62 2.87 9.99
CA SER A 197 3.84 3.69 9.91
C SER A 197 3.51 5.17 9.93
N LYS A 198 2.46 5.59 9.20
CA LYS A 198 1.96 6.97 9.20
C LYS A 198 1.35 7.38 10.54
N ALA A 199 0.54 6.52 11.16
CA ALA A 199 -0.08 6.76 12.46
C ALA A 199 1.00 6.83 13.56
N SER A 200 1.96 5.92 13.51
CA SER A 200 3.17 5.93 14.32
C SER A 200 3.94 7.24 14.12
N ALA A 201 4.23 7.63 12.88
CA ALA A 201 4.88 8.91 12.58
C ALA A 201 4.05 10.15 13.00
N ALA A 202 2.73 10.03 13.13
CA ALA A 202 1.84 11.12 13.53
C ALA A 202 1.64 11.23 15.04
N GLN A 203 1.61 10.10 15.76
CA GLN A 203 1.38 10.02 17.19
C GLN A 203 2.69 9.93 17.99
N MET A 204 3.78 9.54 17.34
CA MET A 204 5.10 9.62 17.95
C MET A 204 5.52 11.08 17.97
N PRO A 205 5.83 11.63 19.15
CA PRO A 205 6.77 12.74 19.20
C PRO A 205 7.98 12.28 18.42
N LEU A 206 8.37 13.13 17.48
CA LEU A 206 9.35 13.16 16.37
C LEU A 206 10.47 12.12 16.27
N ALA A 207 10.38 11.10 17.05
CA ALA A 207 11.39 10.91 18.02
C ALA A 207 11.39 9.38 18.25
N ILE A 208 10.28 8.82 18.69
CA ILE A 208 10.13 7.36 18.79
C ILE A 208 10.18 6.67 17.41
N LEU A 209 10.11 7.41 16.29
CA LEU A 209 10.28 6.87 14.95
C LEU A 209 11.66 6.22 14.74
N GLY A 210 12.65 6.71 15.49
CA GLY A 210 13.97 6.09 15.60
C GLY A 210 13.99 4.85 16.50
N GLY A 211 12.95 4.38 17.17
CA GLY A 211 13.11 3.20 18.05
C GLY A 211 13.19 1.86 17.30
N LEU A 212 12.64 1.85 16.08
CA LEU A 212 11.89 0.69 15.61
C LEU A 212 12.53 -0.01 14.41
N LEU A 213 13.57 0.60 13.82
CA LEU A 213 14.25 0.09 12.62
C LEU A 213 15.47 -0.81 12.93
N GLY A 214 15.85 -1.00 14.20
CA GLY A 214 16.97 -1.86 14.56
C GLY A 214 16.65 -3.08 15.37
N SER A 215 17.10 -4.20 14.82
CA SER A 215 17.09 -5.54 15.36
C SER A 215 17.79 -5.64 16.72
N ASN A 216 16.99 -5.60 17.80
CA ASN A 216 16.97 -6.60 18.90
C ASN A 216 15.90 -6.27 19.97
N SER A 217 15.16 -5.18 19.86
CA SER A 217 13.91 -4.93 20.59
C SER A 217 12.66 -5.27 19.76
N VAL A 218 12.84 -5.87 18.58
CA VAL A 218 11.79 -6.23 17.62
C VAL A 218 10.65 -6.96 18.31
N GLY A 219 10.91 -7.85 19.27
CA GLY A 219 9.83 -8.53 20.02
C GLY A 219 8.95 -7.63 20.90
N ALA A 220 9.51 -6.63 21.60
CA ALA A 220 8.74 -5.73 22.47
C ALA A 220 8.01 -4.65 21.66
N THR A 221 8.67 -4.14 20.61
CA THR A 221 8.10 -3.24 19.62
C THR A 221 7.00 -3.91 18.81
N LEU A 222 7.22 -5.13 18.30
CA LEU A 222 6.19 -5.94 17.63
C LEU A 222 5.08 -6.33 18.60
N ALA A 223 5.37 -6.54 19.88
CA ALA A 223 4.34 -6.81 20.87
C ALA A 223 3.48 -5.57 21.15
N GLN A 224 4.08 -4.39 21.26
CA GLN A 224 3.37 -3.14 21.48
C GLN A 224 2.59 -2.71 20.23
N LEU A 225 3.20 -2.79 19.06
CA LEU A 225 2.54 -2.51 17.78
C LEU A 225 1.51 -3.58 17.45
N GLY A 226 1.81 -4.86 17.70
CA GLY A 226 0.87 -5.98 17.59
C GLY A 226 -0.32 -5.81 18.54
N ALA A 227 -0.12 -5.25 19.74
CA ALA A 227 -1.21 -4.85 20.63
C ALA A 227 -1.99 -3.64 20.07
N SER A 228 -1.31 -2.61 19.55
CA SER A 228 -1.96 -1.46 18.90
C SER A 228 -2.76 -1.88 17.67
N PHE A 229 -2.26 -2.83 16.87
CA PHE A 229 -2.98 -3.46 15.77
C PHE A 229 -4.09 -4.38 16.30
N ALA A 230 -3.91 -5.14 17.38
CA ALA A 230 -4.99 -5.97 17.93
C ALA A 230 -6.17 -5.14 18.43
N VAL A 231 -5.91 -3.96 19.04
CA VAL A 231 -6.95 -3.06 19.54
C VAL A 231 -7.56 -2.19 18.42
N ASN A 232 -6.77 -1.76 17.42
CA ASN A 232 -7.23 -0.78 16.41
C ASN A 232 -7.33 -1.31 14.96
N SER A 233 -6.79 -2.49 14.60
CA SER A 233 -6.72 -2.95 13.18
C SER A 233 -8.09 -3.19 12.55
N ILE A 234 -9.06 -3.66 13.34
CA ILE A 234 -10.45 -3.83 12.90
C ILE A 234 -11.10 -2.47 12.58
N LEU A 235 -10.48 -1.35 12.98
CA LEU A 235 -11.00 0.01 12.81
C LEU A 235 -10.08 0.92 11.97
N LEU A 236 -8.95 0.42 11.45
CA LEU A 236 -8.06 1.22 10.60
C LEU A 236 -8.77 1.54 9.28
N LYS A 237 -9.02 2.83 9.05
CA LYS A 237 -9.61 3.33 7.81
C LYS A 237 -8.51 3.56 6.79
N TYR A 238 -8.61 2.93 5.64
CA TYR A 238 -7.67 3.20 4.55
C TYR A 238 -7.91 4.58 3.93
N SER A 239 -6.84 5.21 3.47
CA SER A 239 -6.94 6.45 2.70
C SER A 239 -7.61 6.17 1.34
N ARG A 240 -8.26 7.18 0.75
CA ARG A 240 -8.84 7.06 -0.61
C ARG A 240 -7.81 6.67 -1.67
N THR A 241 -6.55 7.07 -1.49
CA THR A 241 -5.44 6.65 -2.36
C THR A 241 -5.15 5.16 -2.22
N ALA A 242 -5.08 4.63 -1.01
CA ALA A 242 -4.89 3.20 -0.77
C ALA A 242 -6.06 2.38 -1.34
N GLU A 243 -7.30 2.84 -1.17
CA GLU A 243 -8.50 2.22 -1.79
C GLU A 243 -8.43 2.24 -3.31
N THR A 244 -7.98 3.35 -3.90
CA THR A 244 -7.77 3.48 -5.35
C THR A 244 -6.72 2.50 -5.87
N GLN A 245 -5.60 2.35 -5.16
CA GLN A 245 -4.55 1.41 -5.55
C GLN A 245 -5.02 -0.05 -5.39
N ALA A 246 -5.81 -0.34 -4.36
CA ALA A 246 -6.40 -1.65 -4.15
C ALA A 246 -7.42 -2.02 -5.25
N ASP A 247 -8.25 -1.06 -5.70
CA ASP A 247 -9.13 -1.25 -6.86
C ASP A 247 -8.34 -1.58 -8.15
N ILE A 248 -7.27 -0.83 -8.42
CA ILE A 248 -6.46 -1.04 -9.64
C ILE A 248 -5.78 -2.41 -9.58
N MET A 249 -5.09 -2.73 -8.49
CA MET A 249 -4.43 -4.02 -8.34
C MET A 249 -5.41 -5.19 -8.29
N GLY A 250 -6.55 -5.03 -7.61
CA GLY A 250 -7.61 -6.03 -7.57
C GLY A 250 -8.13 -6.34 -8.97
N THR A 251 -8.31 -5.31 -9.80
CA THR A 251 -8.66 -5.46 -11.23
C THR A 251 -7.61 -6.27 -11.99
N GLN A 252 -6.32 -5.95 -11.79
CA GLN A 252 -5.22 -6.69 -12.42
C GLN A 252 -5.18 -8.16 -11.96
N ILE A 253 -5.38 -8.43 -10.67
CA ILE A 253 -5.41 -9.79 -10.11
C ILE A 253 -6.57 -10.60 -10.69
N LEU A 254 -7.77 -10.03 -10.76
CA LEU A 254 -8.95 -10.69 -11.33
C LEU A 254 -8.75 -10.98 -12.81
N TYR A 255 -8.25 -9.98 -13.56
CA TYR A 255 -7.92 -10.13 -14.97
C TYR A 255 -6.93 -11.28 -15.17
N ASP A 256 -5.80 -11.29 -14.43
CA ASP A 256 -4.76 -12.31 -14.56
C ASP A 256 -5.21 -13.70 -14.08
N SER A 257 -6.20 -13.75 -13.20
CA SER A 257 -6.83 -14.98 -12.71
C SER A 257 -7.96 -15.49 -13.63
N GLY A 258 -8.36 -14.68 -14.62
CA GLY A 258 -9.41 -15.04 -15.59
C GLY A 258 -10.84 -14.80 -15.10
N TYR A 259 -11.04 -14.01 -14.06
CA TYR A 259 -12.38 -13.59 -13.61
C TYR A 259 -12.85 -12.32 -14.33
N ASP A 260 -14.17 -12.07 -14.32
CA ASP A 260 -14.71 -10.77 -14.71
C ASP A 260 -14.28 -9.69 -13.71
N ALA A 261 -13.28 -8.88 -14.07
CA ALA A 261 -12.77 -7.85 -13.17
C ALA A 261 -13.81 -6.76 -12.83
N ARG A 262 -14.88 -6.62 -13.63
CA ARG A 262 -15.99 -5.68 -13.35
C ARG A 262 -16.83 -6.14 -12.16
N ALA A 263 -16.82 -7.43 -11.83
CA ALA A 263 -17.59 -8.00 -10.73
C ALA A 263 -17.25 -7.35 -9.39
N MET A 264 -15.99 -6.94 -9.18
CA MET A 264 -15.59 -6.21 -7.98
C MET A 264 -16.32 -4.87 -7.85
N ALA A 265 -16.33 -4.05 -8.90
CA ALA A 265 -17.03 -2.77 -8.90
C ALA A 265 -18.55 -2.95 -8.76
N GLN A 266 -19.12 -3.97 -9.41
CA GLN A 266 -20.54 -4.32 -9.29
C GLN A 266 -20.93 -4.71 -7.86
N PHE A 267 -20.10 -5.50 -7.18
CA PHE A 267 -20.34 -5.87 -5.78
C PHE A 267 -20.31 -4.63 -4.88
N PHE A 268 -19.30 -3.76 -5.04
CA PHE A 268 -19.20 -2.54 -4.23
C PHE A 268 -20.35 -1.54 -4.49
N GLU A 269 -20.81 -1.40 -5.73
CA GLU A 269 -21.99 -0.59 -6.06
C GLU A 269 -23.25 -1.17 -5.40
N LYS A 270 -23.44 -2.50 -5.45
CA LYS A 270 -24.56 -3.19 -4.82
C LYS A 270 -24.62 -2.92 -3.31
N ILE A 271 -23.51 -3.12 -2.59
CA ILE A 271 -23.52 -2.93 -1.14
C ILE A 271 -23.56 -1.42 -0.78
N GLN A 272 -23.09 -0.53 -1.65
CA GLN A 272 -23.25 0.92 -1.48
C GLN A 272 -24.73 1.34 -1.56
N ALA A 273 -25.50 0.75 -2.47
CA ALA A 273 -26.94 0.99 -2.54
C ALA A 273 -27.66 0.51 -1.27
N GLN A 274 -27.21 -0.58 -0.64
CA GLN A 274 -27.73 -1.06 0.65
C GLN A 274 -27.42 -0.08 1.79
N ASP A 275 -26.18 0.42 1.85
CA ASP A 275 -25.73 1.41 2.84
C ASP A 275 -26.57 2.70 2.78
N GLN A 276 -26.76 3.23 1.57
CA GLN A 276 -27.59 4.42 1.31
C GLN A 276 -29.08 4.18 1.58
N GLY A 277 -29.55 2.93 1.48
CA GLY A 277 -30.92 2.51 1.79
C GLY A 277 -31.24 2.39 3.28
N GLY A 278 -30.32 2.80 4.17
CA GLY A 278 -30.51 2.79 5.61
C GLY A 278 -30.11 1.48 6.30
N GLN A 279 -29.34 0.62 5.63
CA GLN A 279 -28.72 -0.57 6.22
C GLN A 279 -27.19 -0.37 6.23
N PRO A 280 -26.60 0.24 7.28
CA PRO A 280 -25.19 0.55 7.32
C PRO A 280 -24.32 -0.68 7.03
N VAL A 281 -23.44 -0.58 6.03
CA VAL A 281 -22.54 -1.66 5.62
C VAL A 281 -21.17 -1.44 6.26
N GLU A 282 -20.76 -2.39 7.09
CA GLU A 282 -19.52 -2.30 7.88
C GLU A 282 -18.27 -2.13 7.00
N PHE A 283 -18.23 -2.76 5.83
CA PHE A 283 -17.15 -2.61 4.85
C PHE A 283 -16.74 -1.14 4.62
N PHE A 284 -17.70 -0.21 4.47
CA PHE A 284 -17.38 1.20 4.19
C PHE A 284 -16.86 1.97 5.40
N SER A 285 -16.95 1.40 6.60
CA SER A 285 -16.30 1.98 7.78
C SER A 285 -14.78 1.87 7.68
N ASN A 286 -14.26 0.79 7.10
CA ASN A 286 -12.84 0.50 6.92
C ASN A 286 -12.31 0.84 5.51
N HIS A 287 -13.20 0.75 4.51
CA HIS A 287 -12.92 0.99 3.09
C HIS A 287 -13.74 2.16 2.56
N PRO A 288 -13.36 3.41 2.85
CA PRO A 288 -14.08 4.58 2.34
C PRO A 288 -14.18 4.53 0.82
N ASN A 289 -15.36 4.81 0.26
CA ASN A 289 -15.50 4.82 -1.18
C ASN A 289 -14.56 5.88 -1.81
N PRO A 290 -13.61 5.48 -2.68
CA PRO A 290 -12.71 6.41 -3.35
C PRO A 290 -13.39 7.23 -4.45
N GLY A 291 -14.66 6.94 -4.77
CA GLY A 291 -15.40 7.49 -5.90
C GLY A 291 -15.00 6.82 -7.22
N ASN A 292 -15.90 6.86 -8.21
CA ASN A 292 -15.69 6.46 -9.59
C ASN A 292 -15.06 5.06 -9.78
N ARG A 293 -15.40 4.07 -8.91
CA ARG A 293 -14.83 2.70 -9.00
C ARG A 293 -15.06 2.06 -10.37
N ILE A 294 -16.29 2.14 -10.90
CA ILE A 294 -16.64 1.56 -12.22
C ILE A 294 -15.78 2.15 -13.33
N GLN A 295 -15.66 3.48 -13.38
CA GLN A 295 -14.85 4.17 -14.38
C GLN A 295 -13.39 3.71 -14.29
N ARG A 296 -12.82 3.66 -13.08
CA ARG A 296 -11.43 3.26 -12.86
C ARG A 296 -11.15 1.82 -13.26
N VAL A 297 -12.07 0.90 -12.92
CA VAL A 297 -11.97 -0.50 -13.38
C VAL A 297 -12.04 -0.58 -14.90
N GLY A 298 -12.86 0.25 -15.54
CA GLY A 298 -12.91 0.38 -17.01
C GLY A 298 -11.59 0.87 -17.61
N GLU A 299 -11.05 1.97 -17.09
CA GLU A 299 -9.76 2.52 -17.51
C GLU A 299 -8.62 1.51 -17.35
N GLU A 300 -8.58 0.78 -16.23
CA GLU A 300 -7.56 -0.25 -16.03
C GLU A 300 -7.76 -1.46 -16.95
N LEU A 301 -9.00 -1.85 -17.24
CA LEU A 301 -9.26 -2.89 -18.24
C LEU A 301 -8.79 -2.48 -19.63
N ASP A 302 -9.01 -1.22 -20.03
CA ASP A 302 -8.50 -0.69 -21.30
C ASP A 302 -6.97 -0.72 -21.33
N ASN A 303 -6.32 -0.33 -20.22
CA ASN A 303 -4.87 -0.44 -20.06
C ASN A 303 -4.36 -1.88 -20.13
N LEU A 304 -5.18 -2.87 -19.77
CA LEU A 304 -4.88 -4.31 -19.86
C LEU A 304 -5.17 -4.92 -21.24
N GLY A 305 -5.54 -4.11 -22.23
CA GLY A 305 -5.89 -4.55 -23.59
C GLY A 305 -7.38 -4.86 -23.78
N GLY A 306 -8.23 -4.30 -22.91
CA GLY A 306 -9.68 -4.45 -22.90
C GLY A 306 -10.15 -5.69 -22.15
N ALA A 307 -11.48 -5.81 -22.00
CA ALA A 307 -12.10 -6.98 -21.38
C ALA A 307 -11.75 -8.28 -22.16
N ARG A 308 -11.45 -9.35 -21.42
CA ARG A 308 -11.20 -10.66 -22.03
C ARG A 308 -12.43 -11.15 -22.78
N ARG A 309 -12.22 -11.85 -23.90
CA ARG A 309 -13.31 -12.51 -24.66
C ARG A 309 -14.01 -13.61 -23.86
N SER A 310 -13.29 -14.24 -22.93
CA SER A 310 -13.80 -15.26 -22.01
C SER A 310 -13.26 -14.98 -20.62
N TYR A 311 -14.15 -15.05 -19.63
CA TYR A 311 -13.85 -14.86 -18.22
C TYR A 311 -14.83 -15.67 -17.38
N ASN A 312 -14.40 -16.04 -16.17
CA ASN A 312 -15.22 -16.70 -15.18
C ASN A 312 -16.07 -15.65 -14.44
N THR A 313 -17.37 -15.89 -14.37
CA THR A 313 -18.30 -15.10 -13.56
C THR A 313 -18.75 -15.85 -12.32
N ASP A 314 -19.01 -17.15 -12.46
CA ASP A 314 -19.58 -17.97 -11.39
C ASP A 314 -19.08 -19.41 -11.44
N SER A 315 -19.30 -20.16 -10.36
CA SER A 315 -18.95 -21.58 -10.27
C SER A 315 -19.98 -22.39 -9.49
N ARG A 316 -20.10 -23.68 -9.85
CA ARG A 316 -20.94 -24.62 -9.10
C ARG A 316 -20.45 -24.80 -7.65
N ASP A 317 -19.15 -24.66 -7.44
CA ASP A 317 -18.53 -24.76 -6.13
C ASP A 317 -18.97 -23.58 -5.26
N PHE A 318 -18.96 -22.36 -5.79
CA PHE A 318 -19.48 -21.18 -5.08
C PHE A 318 -20.95 -21.34 -4.70
N ASP A 319 -21.80 -21.79 -5.63
CA ASP A 319 -23.21 -22.06 -5.36
C ASP A 319 -23.41 -23.05 -4.20
N GLN A 320 -22.60 -24.11 -4.17
CA GLN A 320 -22.65 -25.11 -3.10
C GLN A 320 -22.18 -24.52 -1.77
N ILE A 321 -21.13 -23.71 -1.78
CA ILE A 321 -20.62 -23.04 -0.58
C ILE A 321 -21.62 -22.02 -0.05
N LYS A 322 -22.21 -21.20 -0.92
CA LYS A 322 -23.25 -20.24 -0.55
C LYS A 322 -24.45 -20.92 0.09
N ARG A 323 -24.95 -22.02 -0.49
CA ARG A 323 -26.01 -22.86 0.12
C ARG A 323 -25.59 -23.45 1.45
N THR A 324 -24.35 -23.93 1.56
CA THR A 324 -23.80 -24.47 2.81
C THR A 324 -23.84 -23.40 3.90
N VAL A 325 -23.29 -22.22 3.61
CA VAL A 325 -23.27 -21.07 4.51
C VAL A 325 -24.69 -20.68 4.92
N GLN A 326 -25.62 -20.54 3.98
CA GLN A 326 -27.03 -20.20 4.25
C GLN A 326 -27.77 -21.25 5.10
N SER A 327 -27.32 -22.52 5.09
CA SER A 327 -27.91 -23.59 5.90
C SER A 327 -27.43 -23.59 7.36
N LEU A 328 -26.35 -22.88 7.66
CA LEU A 328 -25.81 -22.78 9.02
C LEU A 328 -26.70 -21.88 9.89
N PRO A 329 -26.75 -22.12 11.22
CA PRO A 329 -27.48 -21.26 12.15
C PRO A 329 -27.17 -19.78 11.95
N ALA A 330 -28.15 -18.91 12.17
CA ALA A 330 -27.99 -17.47 11.96
C ALA A 330 -26.75 -16.94 12.70
N PRO A 331 -25.88 -16.13 12.06
CA PRO A 331 -24.73 -15.58 12.72
C PRO A 331 -25.18 -14.63 13.84
N PRO A 332 -24.42 -14.53 14.95
CA PRO A 332 -24.62 -13.46 15.92
C PRO A 332 -24.45 -12.08 15.27
N SER A 333 -25.14 -11.07 15.80
CA SER A 333 -24.75 -9.67 15.61
C SER A 333 -23.67 -9.29 16.62
N LYS A 334 -22.67 -8.47 16.25
CA LYS A 334 -21.72 -7.87 17.21
C LYS A 334 -22.46 -7.32 18.44
N GLY A 335 -22.08 -7.76 19.63
CA GLY A 335 -22.68 -7.30 20.90
C GLY A 335 -22.83 -8.33 22.04
N GLN A 336 -22.48 -9.60 21.86
CA GLN A 336 -22.36 -10.56 22.97
C GLN A 336 -20.88 -10.80 23.31
N PRO A 337 -20.34 -10.22 24.40
CA PRO A 337 -18.98 -10.47 24.83
C PRO A 337 -18.80 -11.92 25.26
N LEU A 338 -17.64 -12.50 24.96
CA LEU A 338 -17.11 -13.63 25.73
C LEU A 338 -16.81 -13.10 27.14
N GLN A 339 -17.40 -13.71 28.18
CA GLN A 339 -17.07 -13.38 29.57
C GLN A 339 -15.62 -13.79 29.84
N ALA A 340 -14.71 -12.82 29.90
CA ALA A 340 -13.34 -13.01 30.34
C ALA A 340 -13.12 -12.25 31.66
N ASP A 341 -12.61 -12.99 32.63
CA ASP A 341 -12.38 -12.65 34.03
C ASP A 341 -11.40 -11.48 34.21
N SER A 342 -11.77 -10.53 35.06
CA SER A 342 -11.05 -9.28 35.30
C SER A 342 -9.89 -9.49 36.28
N GLY A 343 -8.73 -9.88 35.76
CA GLY A 343 -7.46 -9.84 36.48
C GLY A 343 -6.88 -8.43 36.54
N ARG A 344 -6.82 -7.85 37.75
CA ARG A 344 -6.17 -6.55 38.04
C ARG A 344 -4.69 -6.57 37.65
N ASN A 345 -4.25 -5.57 36.89
CA ASN A 345 -2.83 -5.28 36.66
C ASN A 345 -2.51 -3.91 37.30
N ASP A 346 -1.67 -3.91 38.34
CA ASP A 346 -1.17 -2.70 39.00
C ASP A 346 -0.09 -2.03 38.13
N GLY A 347 -0.51 -1.04 37.33
CA GLY A 347 0.38 -0.13 36.60
C GLY A 347 0.74 1.08 37.45
N GLY A 348 2.04 1.39 37.56
CA GLY A 348 2.57 2.54 38.31
C GLY A 348 1.92 3.88 37.93
N ARG A 349 1.78 4.76 38.93
CA ARG A 349 1.09 6.05 38.84
C ARG A 349 1.53 6.90 37.64
N GLN A 350 0.60 7.17 36.72
CA GLN A 350 0.65 8.26 35.74
C GLN A 350 0.74 9.62 36.48
N GLY A 351 1.70 10.48 36.10
CA GLY A 351 1.66 11.92 36.40
C GLY A 351 2.81 12.55 37.22
N SER A 352 3.89 11.84 37.56
CA SER A 352 5.04 12.48 38.23
C SER A 352 6.05 13.04 37.22
N GLN A 353 6.44 14.30 37.40
CA GLN A 353 7.54 14.96 36.68
C GLN A 353 8.80 14.07 36.66
N PRO A 354 9.49 13.90 35.51
CA PRO A 354 10.68 13.05 35.45
C PRO A 354 11.81 13.59 36.32
N GLU A 355 12.71 12.70 36.72
CA GLU A 355 13.93 13.11 37.43
C GLU A 355 14.79 14.05 36.56
N TRP A 356 15.38 15.06 37.20
CA TRP A 356 16.27 16.00 36.51
C TRP A 356 17.50 15.28 35.94
N PRO A 357 18.06 15.77 34.82
CA PRO A 357 19.22 15.13 34.19
C PRO A 357 20.43 15.14 35.13
N SER A 358 21.13 14.02 35.20
CA SER A 358 22.39 13.91 35.91
C SER A 358 23.52 14.69 35.21
N ASP A 359 24.46 15.21 35.99
CA ASP A 359 25.70 15.83 35.49
C ASP A 359 26.71 14.80 34.96
N ARG A 360 26.47 13.50 35.22
CA ARG A 360 27.31 12.40 34.71
C ARG A 360 26.75 11.89 33.40
N PHE A 361 27.64 11.75 32.41
CA PHE A 361 27.26 11.30 31.08
C PHE A 361 27.85 9.93 30.76
N VAL A 362 27.05 9.10 30.11
CA VAL A 362 27.44 7.81 29.54
C VAL A 362 27.28 7.86 28.03
N SER A 363 28.05 7.06 27.31
CA SER A 363 28.00 7.01 25.85
C SER A 363 27.10 5.89 25.37
N VAL A 364 26.30 6.16 24.35
CA VAL A 364 25.53 5.18 23.61
C VAL A 364 25.83 5.33 22.11
N GLN A 365 25.82 4.23 21.38
CA GLN A 365 26.07 4.22 19.95
C GLN A 365 25.06 3.35 19.21
N ASN A 366 24.73 3.74 18.00
CA ASN A 366 23.93 2.99 17.05
C ASN A 366 24.65 2.94 15.68
N ALA A 367 23.99 2.50 14.62
CA ALA A 367 24.62 2.42 13.30
C ALA A 367 24.93 3.79 12.69
N LEU A 368 24.14 4.83 13.02
CA LEU A 368 24.34 6.19 12.49
C LEU A 368 25.38 7.02 13.24
N LEU A 369 25.42 6.92 14.57
CA LEU A 369 26.24 7.80 15.41
C LEU A 369 26.55 7.21 16.79
N SER A 370 27.46 7.86 17.51
CA SER A 370 27.58 7.80 18.98
C SER A 370 27.25 9.15 19.60
N ILE A 371 26.63 9.13 20.78
CA ILE A 371 26.20 10.31 21.54
C ILE A 371 26.32 10.03 23.04
N ASN A 372 26.70 11.03 23.82
CA ASN A 372 26.68 10.98 25.27
C ASN A 372 25.35 11.50 25.80
N HIS A 373 24.83 10.88 26.85
CA HIS A 373 23.60 11.28 27.54
C HIS A 373 23.73 11.15 29.06
N PRO A 374 22.88 11.83 29.85
CA PRO A 374 22.86 11.68 31.31
C PRO A 374 22.72 10.22 31.75
N ASP A 375 23.47 9.78 32.76
CA ASP A 375 23.52 8.39 33.22
C ASP A 375 22.21 7.88 33.85
N ASN A 376 21.35 8.80 34.29
CA ASN A 376 20.00 8.51 34.77
C ASN A 376 18.94 8.50 33.66
N TRP A 377 19.34 8.66 32.39
CA TRP A 377 18.48 8.51 31.23
C TRP A 377 18.69 7.15 30.60
N GLN A 378 17.64 6.64 29.96
CA GLN A 378 17.65 5.35 29.30
C GLN A 378 17.57 5.54 27.78
N ALA A 379 18.41 4.81 27.06
CA ALA A 379 18.32 4.69 25.62
C ALA A 379 17.42 3.50 25.23
N TYR A 380 16.57 3.71 24.23
CA TYR A 380 15.63 2.76 23.66
C TYR A 380 15.83 2.71 22.14
N GLY A 381 15.57 1.55 21.52
CA GLY A 381 15.79 1.31 20.09
C GLY A 381 17.23 0.88 19.75
N GLN A 382 17.43 0.39 18.53
CA GLN A 382 18.73 -0.06 17.98
C GLN A 382 18.86 0.31 16.48
N ALA A 383 20.02 -0.01 15.87
CA ALA A 383 20.40 0.26 14.46
C ALA A 383 20.35 1.74 14.04
N ASP A 384 19.51 2.13 13.08
CA ASP A 384 19.56 3.47 12.46
C ASP A 384 18.80 4.54 13.26
N ALA A 385 18.47 4.17 14.48
CA ALA A 385 17.25 4.60 15.08
C ALA A 385 17.52 4.54 16.61
N MET A 386 17.33 5.65 17.33
CA MET A 386 17.49 5.66 18.79
C MET A 386 16.64 6.73 19.50
N THR A 387 16.08 6.37 20.66
CA THR A 387 15.44 7.28 21.63
C THR A 387 16.22 7.33 22.92
N ILE A 388 16.41 8.50 23.53
CA ILE A 388 17.03 8.62 24.85
C ILE A 388 16.16 9.52 25.73
N ALA A 389 15.66 9.01 26.85
CA ALA A 389 14.72 9.71 27.71
C ALA A 389 14.93 9.38 29.21
N PRO A 390 14.66 10.31 30.14
CA PRO A 390 14.60 10.01 31.56
C PRO A 390 13.44 9.06 31.89
N ARG A 391 13.49 8.46 33.08
CA ARG A 391 12.33 7.75 33.63
C ARG A 391 11.14 8.72 33.76
N GLY A 392 9.98 8.34 33.21
CA GLY A 392 8.81 9.24 33.11
C GLY A 392 8.90 10.27 31.99
N GLY A 393 9.96 10.25 31.19
CA GLY A 393 10.08 11.06 29.96
C GLY A 393 9.23 10.53 28.80
N MET A 394 8.64 9.35 28.95
CA MET A 394 7.67 8.74 28.03
C MET A 394 6.34 8.57 28.77
N VAL A 395 5.24 9.00 28.17
CA VAL A 395 3.91 9.05 28.81
C VAL A 395 2.83 8.53 27.87
N ASP A 396 1.72 8.06 28.43
CA ASP A 396 0.54 7.69 27.63
C ASP A 396 -0.13 8.95 27.07
N ASP A 397 -0.46 8.97 25.78
CA ASP A 397 -1.12 10.09 25.10
C ASP A 397 -2.64 10.17 25.37
N GLY A 398 -3.17 9.26 26.21
CA GLY A 398 -4.60 9.15 26.51
C GLY A 398 -5.37 8.28 25.51
N ASN A 399 -4.73 7.83 24.44
CA ASN A 399 -5.26 6.88 23.47
C ASN A 399 -4.59 5.50 23.56
N GLY A 400 -3.77 5.27 24.59
CA GLY A 400 -3.03 4.03 24.80
C GLY A 400 -1.68 3.98 24.06
N ASN A 401 -1.21 5.09 23.49
CA ASN A 401 0.11 5.18 22.85
C ASN A 401 1.13 5.81 23.78
N GLN A 402 2.40 5.43 23.66
CA GLN A 402 3.50 6.08 24.37
C GLN A 402 4.05 7.26 23.55
N ALA A 403 4.09 8.44 24.16
CA ALA A 403 4.61 9.69 23.62
C ALA A 403 5.80 10.19 24.46
N LEU A 404 6.88 10.63 23.81
CA LEU A 404 7.98 11.35 24.46
C LEU A 404 7.51 12.74 24.96
N ALA A 405 7.63 12.96 26.26
CA ALA A 405 7.49 14.26 26.88
C ALA A 405 8.85 14.94 27.10
N TYR A 406 9.90 14.18 27.41
CA TYR A 406 11.27 14.68 27.62
C TYR A 406 12.29 13.74 27.00
N GLY A 407 13.25 14.28 26.26
CA GLY A 407 14.40 13.51 25.79
C GLY A 407 14.90 13.94 24.43
N VAL A 408 15.62 13.05 23.76
CA VAL A 408 16.08 13.22 22.39
C VAL A 408 15.77 11.99 21.59
N ILE A 409 15.57 12.18 20.30
CA ILE A 409 15.70 11.12 19.31
C ILE A 409 16.72 11.39 18.25
N VAL A 410 17.24 10.30 17.73
CA VAL A 410 18.05 10.18 16.54
C VAL A 410 17.35 9.25 15.52
N ASN A 411 17.18 9.68 14.27
CA ASN A 411 16.73 8.81 13.18
C ASN A 411 17.18 9.36 11.81
N ILE A 412 16.94 8.61 10.73
CA ILE A 412 17.16 9.05 9.35
C ILE A 412 15.85 9.28 8.62
N TYR A 413 15.81 10.31 7.78
CA TYR A 413 14.69 10.68 6.92
C TYR A 413 15.10 10.63 5.45
N GLU A 414 14.28 10.02 4.60
CA GLU A 414 14.54 9.90 3.16
C GLU A 414 13.66 10.90 2.40
N PRO A 415 14.21 12.06 1.97
CA PRO A 415 13.41 13.08 1.31
C PRO A 415 13.00 12.61 -0.11
N LEU A 416 11.87 13.13 -0.61
CA LEU A 416 11.28 12.77 -1.91
C LEU A 416 11.33 13.97 -2.87
N ASP A 417 11.42 13.72 -4.16
CA ASP A 417 11.35 14.73 -5.20
C ASP A 417 9.90 15.08 -5.57
N SER A 418 9.73 16.08 -6.45
CA SER A 418 8.44 16.56 -6.92
C SER A 418 7.60 15.52 -7.68
N TYR A 419 8.19 14.36 -8.02
CA TYR A 419 7.54 13.25 -8.71
C TYR A 419 7.27 12.07 -7.77
N GLY A 420 7.51 12.21 -6.46
CA GLY A 420 7.32 11.17 -5.47
C GLY A 420 8.37 10.05 -5.55
N GLN A 421 9.48 10.28 -6.23
CA GLN A 421 10.66 9.41 -6.15
C GLN A 421 11.48 9.83 -4.95
N GLN A 422 12.22 8.91 -4.33
CA GLN A 422 13.26 9.30 -3.38
C GLN A 422 14.20 10.30 -4.08
N LEU A 423 14.71 11.30 -3.35
CA LEU A 423 15.82 12.15 -3.79
C LEU A 423 17.12 11.32 -3.85
N GLN A 424 17.08 10.34 -4.76
CA GLN A 424 18.04 9.36 -5.29
C GLN A 424 18.86 8.53 -4.30
N GLY A 425 18.91 7.21 -4.57
CA GLY A 425 19.79 6.22 -3.95
C GLY A 425 21.28 6.40 -4.27
N PRO A 426 22.11 5.37 -4.03
CA PRO A 426 23.47 5.46 -3.47
C PRO A 426 24.34 6.50 -4.18
N GLY A 427 24.52 7.66 -3.55
CA GLY A 427 25.21 8.81 -4.18
C GLY A 427 24.76 10.18 -3.68
N TYR A 428 23.94 10.28 -2.63
CA TYR A 428 23.62 11.57 -2.03
C TYR A 428 24.91 12.23 -1.49
N GLY A 429 25.33 13.34 -2.11
CA GLY A 429 26.62 13.99 -1.85
C GLY A 429 27.81 13.52 -2.69
N GLN A 430 27.63 12.63 -3.66
CA GLN A 430 28.66 12.23 -4.62
C GLN A 430 28.13 12.26 -6.06
N GLY A 431 28.10 13.45 -6.67
CA GLY A 431 28.08 13.58 -8.13
C GLY A 431 29.52 13.54 -8.67
N PRO A 432 29.78 12.86 -9.81
CA PRO A 432 31.07 12.99 -10.50
C PRO A 432 31.13 14.37 -11.16
N GLY A 433 31.76 15.32 -10.47
CA GLY A 433 32.09 16.65 -11.00
C GLY A 433 31.43 17.80 -10.25
N GLN A 434 32.26 18.60 -9.57
CA GLN A 434 32.05 20.03 -9.27
C GLN A 434 30.62 20.44 -8.82
N GLY A 435 30.15 19.93 -7.68
CA GLY A 435 29.04 20.56 -6.95
C GLY A 435 29.59 21.54 -5.90
N SER A 436 29.20 22.80 -5.97
CA SER A 436 29.67 23.84 -5.05
C SER A 436 29.14 23.61 -3.63
N ARG A 437 29.79 24.17 -2.57
CA ARG A 437 29.25 24.15 -1.19
C ARG A 437 27.80 24.68 -1.10
N GLN A 438 27.41 25.51 -2.06
CA GLN A 438 26.08 26.09 -2.17
C GLN A 438 25.02 25.02 -2.50
N ASP A 439 25.36 24.00 -3.27
CA ASP A 439 24.45 22.93 -3.71
C ASP A 439 24.14 21.97 -2.54
N SER A 440 25.13 21.61 -1.74
CA SER A 440 24.93 20.76 -0.55
C SER A 440 24.05 21.43 0.51
N ARG A 441 24.24 22.74 0.73
CA ARG A 441 23.40 23.50 1.67
C ARG A 441 21.96 23.61 1.17
N ALA A 442 21.75 23.88 -0.12
CA ALA A 442 20.40 23.95 -0.69
C ALA A 442 19.64 22.63 -0.50
N LEU A 443 20.31 21.50 -0.73
CA LEU A 443 19.74 20.16 -0.50
C LEU A 443 19.40 19.91 0.97
N LEU A 444 20.29 20.27 1.90
CA LEU A 444 20.03 20.16 3.34
C LEU A 444 18.81 21.00 3.76
N VAL A 445 18.70 22.23 3.28
CA VAL A 445 17.55 23.11 3.54
C VAL A 445 16.27 22.52 2.96
N GLN A 446 16.30 22.04 1.72
CA GLN A 446 15.15 21.43 1.06
C GLN A 446 14.66 20.19 1.81
N ALA A 447 15.55 19.25 2.14
CA ALA A 447 15.21 18.03 2.85
C ALA A 447 14.67 18.33 4.26
N THR A 448 15.27 19.30 4.96
CA THR A 448 14.79 19.76 6.27
C THR A 448 13.40 20.37 6.18
N ASN A 449 13.14 21.19 5.16
CA ASN A 449 11.82 21.79 4.95
C ASN A 449 10.75 20.74 4.63
N GLN A 450 11.10 19.70 3.85
CA GLN A 450 10.18 18.61 3.58
C GLN A 450 9.86 17.83 4.86
N LEU A 451 10.86 17.47 5.65
CA LEU A 451 10.67 16.84 6.96
C LEU A 451 9.75 17.70 7.85
N VAL A 452 10.04 19.00 7.99
CA VAL A 452 9.20 19.93 8.78
C VAL A 452 7.76 20.00 8.26
N GLN A 453 7.54 19.96 6.95
CA GLN A 453 6.19 19.94 6.37
C GLN A 453 5.45 18.66 6.70
N GLU A 454 6.08 17.50 6.56
CA GLU A 454 5.47 16.21 6.88
C GLU A 454 5.08 16.12 8.36
N LEU A 455 5.94 16.63 9.24
CA LEU A 455 5.65 16.70 10.68
C LEU A 455 4.47 17.60 11.00
N ARG A 456 4.29 18.71 10.28
CA ARG A 456 3.15 19.61 10.44
C ARG A 456 1.85 19.05 9.85
N LEU A 457 1.94 18.22 8.81
CA LEU A 457 0.77 17.53 8.27
C LEU A 457 0.24 16.48 9.24
N SER A 458 1.15 15.81 9.95
CA SER A 458 0.80 14.82 10.96
C SER A 458 0.40 15.44 12.30
N ASN A 459 0.97 16.61 12.65
CA ASN A 459 0.68 17.36 13.86
C ASN A 459 0.07 18.74 13.54
N ARG A 460 -1.26 18.82 13.50
CA ARG A 460 -1.99 20.05 13.09
C ARG A 460 -1.66 21.29 13.94
N ASN A 461 -1.24 21.10 15.18
CA ASN A 461 -0.89 22.18 16.10
C ASN A 461 0.62 22.51 16.12
N MET A 462 1.42 21.81 15.31
CA MET A 462 2.85 22.06 15.20
C MET A 462 3.14 23.33 14.40
N ARG A 463 4.02 24.17 14.96
CA ARG A 463 4.43 25.46 14.38
C ARG A 463 5.95 25.57 14.37
N VAL A 464 6.48 26.21 13.33
CA VAL A 464 7.90 26.61 13.30
C VAL A 464 8.05 27.87 14.14
N VAL A 465 8.82 27.80 15.21
CA VAL A 465 9.15 28.93 16.09
C VAL A 465 10.39 29.65 15.58
N ARG A 466 11.40 28.88 15.13
CA ARG A 466 12.61 29.41 14.53
C ARG A 466 13.04 28.53 13.36
N SER A 467 13.14 29.11 12.17
CA SER A 467 13.55 28.43 10.95
C SER A 467 15.05 28.13 10.93
N GLY A 468 15.44 27.07 10.21
CA GLY A 468 16.80 26.49 10.14
C GLY A 468 17.96 27.48 10.21
N GLU A 469 18.60 27.55 11.38
CA GLU A 469 19.88 28.22 11.61
C GLU A 469 21.02 27.26 11.26
N ASP A 470 22.02 27.75 10.51
CA ASP A 470 23.20 26.96 10.19
C ASP A 470 24.04 26.68 11.45
N ILE A 471 24.29 25.40 11.74
CA ILE A 471 25.14 24.93 12.83
C ILE A 471 26.11 23.86 12.33
N SER A 472 27.03 23.40 13.19
CA SER A 472 27.91 22.27 12.88
C SER A 472 27.78 21.17 13.92
N VAL A 473 27.69 19.93 13.44
CA VAL A 473 27.67 18.71 14.27
C VAL A 473 28.84 17.84 13.84
N ASN A 474 29.81 17.65 14.72
CA ASN A 474 31.04 16.87 14.45
C ASN A 474 31.80 17.29 13.16
N GLY A 475 31.76 18.58 12.80
CA GLY A 475 32.39 19.10 11.58
C GLY A 475 31.54 18.97 10.31
N SER A 476 30.36 18.33 10.38
CA SER A 476 29.37 18.32 9.31
C SER A 476 28.48 19.55 9.37
N ASN A 477 28.04 20.04 8.20
CA ASN A 477 27.03 21.10 8.11
C ASN A 477 25.67 20.54 8.57
N ALA A 478 24.98 21.31 9.41
CA ALA A 478 23.71 20.92 9.99
C ALA A 478 22.77 22.14 10.09
N LEU A 479 21.46 21.89 10.17
CA LEU A 479 20.46 22.94 10.41
C LEU A 479 19.78 22.72 11.75
N SER A 480 19.57 23.81 12.48
CA SER A 480 18.86 23.86 13.76
C SER A 480 17.53 24.58 13.58
N THR A 481 16.42 23.88 13.79
CA THR A 481 15.05 24.38 13.66
C THR A 481 14.31 24.20 14.99
N TYR A 482 13.69 25.25 15.51
CA TYR A 482 12.83 25.14 16.69
C TYR A 482 11.38 25.05 16.25
N LEU A 483 10.72 23.99 16.70
CA LEU A 483 9.31 23.71 16.49
C LEU A 483 8.59 23.76 17.83
N SER A 484 7.30 24.08 17.83
CA SER A 484 6.45 24.00 19.01
C SER A 484 5.19 23.20 18.70
N ASN A 485 4.83 22.28 19.59
CA ASN A 485 3.69 21.37 19.46
C ASN A 485 2.89 21.33 20.77
N ASP A 486 1.78 20.59 20.79
CA ASP A 486 1.09 20.29 22.03
C ASP A 486 1.84 19.20 22.80
N SER A 487 2.01 19.41 24.11
CA SER A 487 2.71 18.45 24.96
C SER A 487 1.75 17.35 25.40
N PRO A 488 2.19 16.07 25.44
CA PRO A 488 1.37 14.98 25.99
C PRO A 488 1.13 15.14 27.51
N LEU A 489 1.88 16.02 28.18
CA LEU A 489 1.65 16.42 29.58
C LEU A 489 0.66 17.58 29.75
N GLY A 490 0.04 18.03 28.65
CA GLY A 490 -0.76 19.23 28.58
C GLY A 490 0.06 20.51 28.39
N GLY A 491 -0.52 21.48 27.69
CA GLY A 491 0.17 22.72 27.31
C GLY A 491 1.00 22.55 26.04
N ARG A 492 2.09 23.32 25.93
CA ARG A 492 2.97 23.36 24.76
C ARG A 492 4.33 22.76 25.08
N GLU A 493 4.95 22.19 24.07
CA GLU A 493 6.33 21.71 24.10
C GLU A 493 7.16 22.37 23.00
N THR A 494 8.47 22.38 23.24
CA THR A 494 9.48 22.83 22.30
C THR A 494 10.24 21.60 21.80
N ASN A 495 10.34 21.51 20.48
CA ASN A 495 11.04 20.47 19.75
C ASN A 495 12.20 21.13 18.99
N TRP A 496 13.43 20.93 19.46
CA TRP A 496 14.63 21.41 18.79
C TRP A 496 15.13 20.33 17.82
N LEU A 497 14.81 20.54 16.54
CA LEU A 497 15.18 19.68 15.41
C LEU A 497 16.56 20.08 14.89
N VAL A 498 17.50 19.14 14.88
CA VAL A 498 18.80 19.28 14.24
C VAL A 498 18.91 18.29 13.09
N THR A 499 19.18 18.75 11.87
CA THR A 499 19.33 17.88 10.70
C THR A 499 20.74 17.92 10.14
N VAL A 500 21.25 16.77 9.70
CA VAL A 500 22.59 16.61 9.12
C VAL A 500 22.50 15.78 7.85
N GLN A 501 23.18 16.25 6.80
CA GLN A 501 23.20 15.56 5.52
C GLN A 501 24.07 14.28 5.59
N ARG A 502 23.58 13.15 5.09
CA ARG A 502 24.34 11.88 4.96
C ARG A 502 24.06 11.15 3.63
N PRO A 503 24.96 10.27 3.15
CA PRO A 503 24.77 9.54 1.88
C PRO A 503 23.53 8.65 1.81
N ASP A 504 23.05 8.18 2.96
CA ASP A 504 21.89 7.31 3.16
C ASP A 504 20.60 8.09 3.48
N GLY A 505 20.67 9.42 3.60
CA GLY A 505 19.50 10.27 3.86
C GLY A 505 19.79 11.49 4.74
N LEU A 506 18.74 12.03 5.35
CA LEU A 506 18.80 13.15 6.28
C LEU A 506 18.79 12.61 7.71
N LEU A 507 19.96 12.52 8.35
CA LEU A 507 20.03 12.28 9.79
C LEU A 507 19.34 13.44 10.49
N PHE A 508 18.48 13.15 11.46
CA PHE A 508 17.90 14.17 12.29
C PHE A 508 17.92 13.76 13.75
N LEU A 509 18.06 14.78 14.60
CA LEU A 509 17.90 14.69 16.04
C LEU A 509 16.78 15.62 16.48
N VAL A 510 15.89 15.18 17.38
CA VAL A 510 14.86 16.04 17.96
C VAL A 510 14.94 15.98 19.46
N PHE A 511 15.31 17.11 20.06
CA PHE A 511 15.31 17.29 21.50
C PHE A 511 13.97 17.90 21.93
N THR A 512 13.27 17.25 22.84
CA THR A 512 11.89 17.59 23.23
C THR A 512 11.81 17.79 24.73
N ALA A 513 11.15 18.87 25.14
CA ALA A 513 10.69 19.09 26.52
C ALA A 513 9.49 20.07 26.52
N PRO A 514 8.63 20.06 27.55
CA PRO A 514 7.58 21.06 27.71
C PRO A 514 8.17 22.48 27.75
N ASP A 515 7.47 23.47 27.22
CA ASP A 515 7.96 24.85 27.08
C ASP A 515 8.45 25.43 28.43
N ARG A 516 7.74 25.10 29.50
CA ARG A 516 8.07 25.53 30.87
C ARG A 516 9.42 25.00 31.38
N ASP A 517 9.90 23.89 30.84
CA ASP A 517 11.09 23.19 31.31
C ASP A 517 12.22 23.22 30.26
N PHE A 518 11.92 23.56 29.01
CA PHE A 518 12.87 23.44 27.89
C PHE A 518 14.17 24.21 28.14
N GLN A 519 14.10 25.43 28.69
CA GLN A 519 15.28 26.22 29.01
C GLN A 519 16.23 25.52 29.99
N SER A 520 15.69 24.75 30.93
CA SER A 520 16.49 23.97 31.90
C SER A 520 17.12 22.73 31.25
N TYR A 521 16.47 22.14 30.26
CA TYR A 521 16.98 20.98 29.52
C TYR A 521 17.92 21.36 28.37
N GLU A 522 17.85 22.60 27.87
CA GLU A 522 18.60 23.06 26.71
C GLU A 522 20.12 22.89 26.88
N ASN A 523 20.65 23.18 28.08
CA ASN A 523 22.07 22.99 28.36
C ASN A 523 22.50 21.52 28.21
N VAL A 524 21.68 20.59 28.71
CA VAL A 524 21.94 19.15 28.61
C VAL A 524 21.82 18.71 27.14
N PHE A 525 20.78 19.13 26.45
CA PHE A 525 20.60 18.85 25.01
C PHE A 525 21.78 19.34 24.17
N ARG A 526 22.33 20.53 24.48
CA ARG A 526 23.53 21.04 23.80
C ARG A 526 24.76 20.19 24.09
N GLN A 527 24.97 19.76 25.34
CA GLN A 527 26.08 18.86 25.68
C GLN A 527 25.96 17.52 24.95
N MET A 528 24.74 16.97 24.87
CA MET A 528 24.44 15.78 24.09
C MET A 528 24.76 16.01 22.61
N LEU A 529 24.27 17.09 22.00
CA LEU A 529 24.55 17.41 20.60
C LEU A 529 26.04 17.56 20.31
N TYR A 530 26.80 18.24 21.18
CA TYR A 530 28.25 18.43 21.01
C TYR A 530 29.06 17.15 21.16
N SER A 531 28.50 16.14 21.83
CA SER A 531 29.13 14.83 21.96
C SER A 531 28.91 13.92 20.74
N VAL A 532 27.98 14.28 19.84
CA VAL A 532 27.64 13.46 18.67
C VAL A 532 28.87 13.21 17.81
N ARG A 533 29.16 11.93 17.52
CA ARG A 533 30.09 11.50 16.47
C ARG A 533 29.33 10.67 15.45
N ILE A 534 29.26 11.19 14.22
CA ILE A 534 28.57 10.55 13.11
C ILE A 534 29.47 9.44 12.53
N ASN A 535 28.94 8.22 12.44
CA ASN A 535 29.65 7.08 11.82
C ASN A 535 29.73 7.31 10.31
N ARG A 536 30.89 7.02 9.70
CA ARG A 536 31.10 7.24 8.26
C ARG A 536 30.59 6.08 7.42
#